data_AF-A0A3C1KEF3-F1
#
_entry.id   AF-A0A3C1KEF3-F1
#
_cell.length_a   1.000
_cell.length_b   1.000
_cell.length_c   1.000
_cell.angle_alpha   90.00
_cell.angle_beta   90.00
_cell.angle_gamma   90.00
#
_symmetry.space_group_name_H-M   'P 1'
#
loop_
_entity.id
_entity.type
_entity.pdbx_description
1 polymer ?
#
loop_
_entity_poly.entity_id
_entity_poly.type
_entity_poly.pdbx_seq_one_letter_code
_entity_poly.pdbx_strand_id
1 'polypeptide(L)'
;RYDRENKPGVSNLLVIYAALTGRQIPSIEDEYAGRGYGDFKKGLAEVVVSEFGPVRERALALLSDEAELDRVLAANAERAASVADATLDAVYDKIGLLRRR
;
A
#
# COMPACT_ATOMS: atom_id res chain seq x y z
N ARG A 1 3.79 26.13 -6.90
CA ARG A 1 2.40 26.45 -6.52
C ARG A 1 1.45 25.43 -7.14
N TYR A 2 0.40 25.08 -6.43
CA TYR A 2 -0.65 24.15 -6.81
C TYR A 2 -1.61 24.82 -7.79
N ASP A 3 -1.74 24.21 -8.94
CA ASP A 3 -2.59 24.62 -10.05
C ASP A 3 -2.75 23.41 -10.97
N ARG A 4 -3.92 22.76 -10.95
CA ARG A 4 -4.14 21.52 -11.71
C ARG A 4 -4.17 21.76 -13.23
N GLU A 5 -4.61 22.93 -13.65
CA GLU A 5 -4.81 23.24 -15.07
C GLU A 5 -3.50 23.71 -15.71
N ASN A 6 -2.81 24.67 -15.08
CA ASN A 6 -1.63 25.27 -15.67
C ASN A 6 -0.32 24.59 -15.22
N LYS A 7 -0.32 23.83 -14.12
CA LYS A 7 0.87 23.16 -13.57
C LYS A 7 0.58 21.72 -13.10
N PRO A 8 -0.02 20.86 -13.95
CA PRO A 8 -0.46 19.53 -13.55
C PRO A 8 0.66 18.68 -12.94
N GLY A 9 1.88 18.76 -13.48
CA GLY A 9 3.03 18.02 -12.95
C GLY A 9 3.42 18.45 -11.53
N VAL A 10 3.53 19.75 -11.27
CA VAL A 10 3.87 20.27 -9.93
C VAL A 10 2.75 19.96 -8.94
N SER A 11 1.50 20.10 -9.37
CA SER A 11 0.33 19.81 -8.55
C SER A 11 0.25 18.35 -8.15
N ASN A 12 0.56 17.42 -9.07
CA ASN A 12 0.62 16.00 -8.75
C ASN A 12 1.69 15.70 -7.69
N LEU A 13 2.89 16.26 -7.85
CA LEU A 13 3.97 16.07 -6.88
C LEU A 13 3.62 16.65 -5.50
N LEU A 14 2.94 17.80 -5.44
CA LEU A 14 2.46 18.38 -4.19
C LEU A 14 1.42 17.49 -3.50
N VAL A 15 0.51 16.87 -4.29
CA VAL A 15 -0.48 15.92 -3.77
C VAL A 15 0.19 14.67 -3.22
N ILE A 16 1.17 14.10 -3.93
CA ILE A 16 1.93 12.95 -3.44
C ILE A 16 2.66 13.32 -2.15
N TYR A 17 3.35 14.47 -2.10
CA TYR A 17 4.05 14.93 -0.90
C TYR A 17 3.07 15.04 0.28
N ALA A 18 1.94 15.71 0.08
CA ALA A 18 0.91 15.89 1.11
C ALA A 18 0.35 14.55 1.60
N ALA A 19 0.08 13.62 0.68
CA ALA A 19 -0.45 12.30 1.02
C ALA A 19 0.51 11.47 1.88
N LEU A 20 1.82 11.51 1.58
CA LEU A 20 2.83 10.73 2.30
C LEU A 20 3.25 11.36 3.64
N THR A 21 3.18 12.70 3.76
CA THR A 21 3.60 13.39 4.99
C THR A 21 2.45 13.83 5.90
N GLY A 22 1.20 13.75 5.44
CA GLY A 22 0.03 14.31 6.12
C GLY A 22 -0.01 15.84 6.17
N ARG A 23 0.94 16.52 5.51
CA ARG A 23 1.04 17.99 5.51
C ARG A 23 0.10 18.62 4.50
N GLN A 24 -0.36 19.83 4.82
CA GLN A 24 -1.20 20.62 3.92
C GLN A 24 -0.37 21.21 2.77
N ILE A 25 -0.93 21.22 1.56
CA ILE A 25 -0.26 21.74 0.35
C ILE A 25 0.29 23.16 0.53
N PRO A 26 -0.44 24.13 1.10
CA PRO A 26 0.10 25.47 1.34
C PRO A 26 1.39 25.48 2.18
N SER A 27 1.48 24.63 3.20
CA SER A 27 2.69 24.54 4.04
C SER A 27 3.91 24.02 3.29
N ILE A 28 3.68 23.16 2.29
CA ILE A 28 4.73 22.61 1.42
C ILE A 28 5.12 23.69 0.39
N GLU A 29 4.16 24.41 -0.15
CA GLU A 29 4.43 25.54 -1.05
C GLU A 29 5.26 26.63 -0.39
N ASP A 30 4.97 26.94 0.88
CA ASP A 30 5.70 27.94 1.67
C ASP A 30 7.13 27.48 1.97
N GLU A 31 7.33 26.21 2.33
CA GLU A 31 8.67 25.64 2.56
C GLU A 31 9.56 25.71 1.32
N TYR A 32 8.98 25.47 0.15
CA TYR A 32 9.70 25.50 -1.12
C TYR A 32 9.55 26.85 -1.85
N ALA A 33 9.02 27.89 -1.18
CA ALA A 33 8.92 29.22 -1.76
C ALA A 33 10.32 29.77 -2.07
N GLY A 34 10.51 30.27 -3.29
CA GLY A 34 11.83 30.75 -3.76
C GLY A 34 12.86 29.64 -4.00
N ARG A 35 12.56 28.37 -3.71
CA ARG A 35 13.43 27.22 -4.03
C ARG A 35 13.16 26.72 -5.45
N GLY A 36 14.19 26.15 -6.05
CA GLY A 36 14.10 25.58 -7.40
C GLY A 36 13.30 24.28 -7.44
N TYR A 37 12.74 23.96 -8.61
CA TYR A 37 11.98 22.71 -8.81
C TYR A 37 12.80 21.44 -8.55
N GLY A 38 14.12 21.51 -8.73
CA GLY A 38 15.04 20.41 -8.41
C GLY A 38 15.09 20.10 -6.91
N ASP A 39 15.09 21.12 -6.04
CA ASP A 39 15.12 20.94 -4.59
C ASP A 39 13.82 20.31 -4.08
N PHE A 40 12.69 20.77 -4.61
CA PHE A 40 11.39 20.18 -4.31
C PHE A 40 11.33 18.69 -4.69
N LYS A 41 11.80 18.32 -5.89
CA LYS A 41 11.84 16.91 -6.31
C LYS A 41 12.76 16.05 -5.45
N LYS A 42 13.91 16.58 -5.01
CA LYS A 42 14.81 15.87 -4.09
C LYS A 42 14.14 15.61 -2.75
N GLY A 43 13.50 16.63 -2.15
CA GLY A 43 12.77 16.45 -0.91
C GLY A 43 11.60 15.47 -1.04
N LEU A 44 10.87 15.50 -2.15
CA LEU A 44 9.84 14.49 -2.42
C LEU A 44 10.42 13.07 -2.55
N ALA A 45 11.57 12.93 -3.20
CA ALA A 45 12.23 11.62 -3.31
C ALA A 45 12.61 11.05 -1.93
N GLU A 46 13.12 11.91 -1.03
CA GLU A 46 13.41 11.52 0.35
C GLU A 46 12.16 11.06 1.10
N VAL A 47 11.05 11.79 0.97
CA VAL A 47 9.75 11.41 1.55
C VAL A 47 9.29 10.03 1.03
N VAL A 48 9.34 9.82 -0.29
CA VAL A 48 8.93 8.55 -0.91
C VAL A 48 9.81 7.39 -0.43
N VAL A 49 11.13 7.58 -0.39
CA VAL A 49 12.08 6.55 0.06
C VAL A 49 11.86 6.24 1.55
N SER A 50 11.65 7.26 2.39
CA SER A 50 11.40 7.08 3.81
C SER A 50 10.11 6.29 4.07
N GLU A 51 9.05 6.57 3.30
CA GLU A 51 7.76 5.91 3.50
C GLU A 51 7.77 4.45 3.00
N PHE A 52 8.30 4.20 1.80
CA PHE A 52 8.25 2.87 1.19
C PHE A 52 9.46 1.99 1.46
N GLY A 53 10.56 2.54 1.98
CA GLY A 53 11.76 1.80 2.36
C GLY A 53 11.46 0.62 3.29
N PRO A 54 10.78 0.83 4.44
CA PRO A 54 10.43 -0.25 5.36
C PRO A 54 9.55 -1.33 4.73
N VAL A 55 8.60 -0.95 3.87
CA VAL A 55 7.72 -1.89 3.15
C VAL A 55 8.55 -2.77 2.22
N ARG A 56 9.46 -2.17 1.45
CA ARG A 56 10.37 -2.88 0.55
C ARG A 56 11.27 -3.84 1.32
N GLU A 57 11.87 -3.39 2.41
CA GLU A 57 12.74 -4.22 3.26
C GLU A 57 11.98 -5.43 3.82
N ARG A 58 10.77 -5.22 4.35
CA ARG A 58 9.96 -6.32 4.88
C ARG A 58 9.53 -7.29 3.79
N ALA A 59 9.15 -6.80 2.61
CA ALA A 59 8.79 -7.64 1.47
C ALA A 59 9.97 -8.52 1.04
N LEU A 60 11.17 -7.93 0.92
CA LEU A 60 12.38 -8.68 0.56
C LEU A 60 12.78 -9.70 1.62
N ALA A 61 12.64 -9.37 2.91
CA ALA A 61 12.89 -10.30 3.99
C ALA A 61 11.97 -11.54 3.92
N LEU A 62 10.67 -11.34 3.66
CA LEU A 62 9.71 -12.44 3.49
C LEU A 62 10.03 -13.29 2.25
N LEU A 63 10.40 -12.66 1.13
CA LEU A 63 10.76 -13.37 -0.10
C LEU A 63 12.09 -14.14 0.02
N SER A 64 12.98 -13.75 0.94
CA SER A 64 14.24 -14.44 1.19
C SER A 64 14.11 -15.69 2.07
N ASP A 65 12.99 -15.84 2.78
CA ASP A 65 12.69 -16.99 3.64
C ASP A 65 11.42 -17.70 3.14
N GLU A 66 11.60 -18.53 2.10
CA GLU A 66 10.51 -19.28 1.47
C GLU A 66 9.79 -20.21 2.46
N ALA A 67 10.51 -20.79 3.42
CA ALA A 67 9.93 -21.68 4.42
C ALA A 67 9.03 -20.93 5.41
N GLU A 68 9.41 -19.71 5.83
CA GLU A 68 8.52 -18.86 6.61
C GLU A 68 7.31 -18.40 5.79
N LEU A 69 7.52 -18.03 4.53
CA LEU A 69 6.42 -17.64 3.65
C LEU A 69 5.39 -18.77 3.49
N ASP A 70 5.83 -20.00 3.25
CA ASP A 70 4.97 -21.18 3.16
C ASP A 70 4.20 -21.44 4.45
N ARG A 71 4.85 -21.28 5.62
CA ARG A 71 4.18 -21.41 6.92
C ARG A 71 3.08 -20.37 7.10
N VAL A 72 3.33 -19.12 6.74
CA VAL A 72 2.31 -18.04 6.80
C VAL A 72 1.16 -18.34 5.85
N LEU A 73 1.46 -18.78 4.62
CA LEU A 73 0.44 -19.14 3.63
C LEU A 73 -0.43 -20.31 4.08
N ALA A 74 0.18 -21.37 4.63
CA ALA A 74 -0.54 -22.53 5.16
C ALA A 74 -1.50 -22.14 6.29
N ALA A 75 -1.03 -21.37 7.27
CA ALA A 75 -1.86 -20.90 8.37
C ALA A 75 -3.02 -20.02 7.90
N ASN A 76 -2.78 -19.16 6.91
CA ASN A 76 -3.84 -18.34 6.32
C ASN A 76 -4.84 -19.16 5.49
N ALA A 77 -4.37 -20.20 4.80
CA ALA A 77 -5.22 -21.12 4.06
C ALA A 77 -6.16 -21.90 5.00
N GLU A 78 -5.66 -22.39 6.14
CA GLU A 78 -6.48 -23.04 7.17
C GLU A 78 -7.57 -22.10 7.71
N ARG A 79 -7.21 -20.85 8.03
CA ARG A 79 -8.17 -19.83 8.47
C ARG A 79 -9.21 -19.55 7.40
N ALA A 80 -8.80 -19.34 6.15
CA ALA A 80 -9.72 -19.11 5.04
C ALA A 80 -10.65 -20.31 4.80
N ALA A 81 -10.10 -21.54 4.85
CA ALA A 81 -10.86 -22.77 4.71
C ALA A 81 -11.97 -22.87 5.76
N SER A 82 -11.68 -22.57 7.04
CA SER A 82 -12.71 -22.62 8.09
C SER A 82 -13.94 -21.73 7.81
N VAL A 83 -13.73 -20.56 7.20
CA VAL A 83 -14.82 -19.64 6.84
C VAL A 83 -15.54 -20.12 5.57
N ALA A 84 -14.78 -20.55 4.57
CA ALA A 84 -15.31 -21.02 3.30
C ALA A 84 -16.10 -22.32 3.47
N ASP A 85 -15.61 -23.23 4.31
CA ASP A 85 -16.21 -24.54 4.57
C ASP A 85 -17.56 -24.42 5.24
N ALA A 86 -17.71 -23.50 6.21
CA ALA A 86 -19.00 -23.22 6.83
C ALA A 86 -20.04 -22.75 5.80
N THR A 87 -19.63 -21.90 4.86
CA THR A 87 -20.51 -21.44 3.77
C THR A 87 -20.85 -22.60 2.84
N LEU A 88 -19.86 -23.42 2.48
CA LEU A 88 -20.04 -24.52 1.56
C LEU A 88 -20.95 -25.60 2.17
N ASP A 89 -20.78 -25.92 3.45
CA ASP A 89 -21.64 -26.87 4.18
C ASP A 89 -23.10 -26.41 4.18
N ALA A 90 -23.35 -25.12 4.43
CA ALA A 90 -24.70 -24.56 4.36
C ALA A 90 -25.30 -24.69 2.94
N VAL A 91 -24.50 -24.44 1.90
CA VAL A 91 -24.96 -24.61 0.51
C VAL A 91 -25.30 -26.07 0.22
N TYR A 92 -24.42 -27.01 0.58
CA TYR A 92 -24.63 -28.46 0.35
C TYR A 92 -25.88 -28.99 1.07
N ASP A 93 -26.12 -28.56 2.31
CA ASP A 93 -27.34 -28.89 3.06
C ASP A 93 -28.60 -28.40 2.33
N LYS A 94 -28.60 -27.15 1.85
CA LYS A 94 -29.77 -26.55 1.16
C LYS A 94 -30.11 -27.21 -0.17
N ILE A 95 -29.10 -27.70 -0.89
CA ILE A 95 -29.30 -28.36 -2.19
C ILE A 95 -29.45 -29.89 -2.06
N GLY A 96 -29.29 -30.44 -0.86
CA GLY A 96 -29.45 -31.87 -0.58
C GLY A 96 -28.29 -32.75 -1.07
N LEU A 97 -27.09 -32.19 -1.22
CA LEU A 97 -25.90 -32.94 -1.65
C LEU A 97 -25.03 -33.34 -0.45
N LEU A 98 -24.42 -34.52 -0.52
CA LEU A 98 -23.40 -34.95 0.43
C LEU A 98 -22.04 -34.37 0.04
N ARG A 99 -21.36 -33.73 1.00
CA ARG A 99 -20.02 -33.20 0.79
C ARG A 99 -18.97 -34.29 0.96
N ARG A 100 -18.00 -34.36 0.03
CA ARG A 100 -16.80 -35.19 0.21
C ARG A 100 -15.89 -34.51 1.23
N ARG A 101 -15.67 -35.18 2.36
CA ARG A 101 -14.66 -34.78 3.36
C ARG A 101 -13.30 -35.29 2.95
#